data_AF-A0A958QYL5-F1
#
_entry.id   AF-A0A958QYL5-F1
#
_cell.length_a   1.000
_cell.length_b   1.000
_cell.length_c   1.000
_cell.angle_alpha   90.00
_cell.angle_beta   90.00
_cell.angle_gamma   90.00
#
_symmetry.space_group_name_H-M   'P 1'
#
loop_
_entity.id
_entity.type
_entity.pdbx_description
1 polymer ?
#
loop_
_entity_poly.entity_id
_entity_poly.type
_entity_poly.pdbx_seq_one_letter_code
_entity_poly.pdbx_strand_id
1 'polypeptide(L)'
;MMDQSKYYKTKFLNLFSTFLFFMGILTVIEHKSNASPAQLPPPREKIEPQVVVHFKDAELIHNFLKNNPSARSFIQSNLYRGLFYRLSPIFGMLSGKNGDNWKGRLLDFAYEKIMDKHGLSFAYFPQESLNSPFGTSFSRLSEIEYSILASLTKAFTTGTSSIVLNSSEKSSSIVSSLQIQNQKFAQASSSSCLSLSRDPYIATYLSRSCLNQIQSDAEISINLDQLMPALRGIYRRFFSQNSNVKINVAYDKTKNLWEPQSIIFPLHKDNQFKKGLIPAGFFAASPSSTSLLLTGTIPDPQSYSPENLRFYLSETPQERLKRPSLAVAFLSFWDEGSLQSAILIGRDATLEELEGMRLLFMGSERYDVSFARICSQFIAISPNPTAIEAMNKSCEGSLPSLLNLSEKSIEKLHKLNPEATLFVNIGKLLSETYRKGLASLNNSPDEGSPPIKEALRLFDQIPYYFFAGDVESSSILLKEVN
;
A
#
# COMPACT_ATOMS: atom_id res chain seq x y z
N MET A 1 -14.99 30.05 13.51
CA MET A 1 -15.23 28.73 12.89
C MET A 1 -15.44 28.96 11.41
N MET A 2 -14.38 28.74 10.60
CA MET A 2 -14.48 28.85 9.13
C MET A 2 -15.14 27.59 8.58
N ASP A 3 -16.17 27.79 7.77
CA ASP A 3 -16.91 26.76 7.05
C ASP A 3 -15.98 26.05 6.04
N GLN A 4 -15.30 24.99 6.49
CA GLN A 4 -14.40 24.18 5.69
C GLN A 4 -15.12 23.43 4.55
N SER A 5 -16.46 23.43 4.51
CA SER A 5 -17.24 22.72 3.50
C SER A 5 -17.16 23.31 2.08
N LYS A 6 -16.70 24.57 1.94
CA LYS A 6 -16.55 25.23 0.64
C LYS A 6 -15.22 24.98 -0.08
N TYR A 7 -14.21 24.41 0.57
CA TYR A 7 -12.91 24.09 -0.05
C TYR A 7 -12.82 22.68 -0.67
N TYR A 8 -13.80 21.80 -0.41
CA TYR A 8 -13.78 20.40 -0.87
C TYR A 8 -14.33 20.15 -2.28
N LYS A 9 -14.68 21.19 -3.05
CA LYS A 9 -15.27 21.01 -4.40
C LYS A 9 -14.28 20.76 -5.53
N THR A 10 -13.01 20.62 -5.21
CA THR A 10 -11.98 20.30 -6.18
C THR A 10 -11.34 19.00 -5.70
N LYS A 11 -11.66 17.87 -6.35
CA LYS A 11 -11.01 16.56 -6.14
C LYS A 11 -9.52 16.73 -6.51
N PHE A 12 -8.70 17.23 -5.58
CA PHE A 12 -7.45 17.92 -5.94
C PHE A 12 -6.17 17.11 -5.80
N LEU A 13 -6.19 15.95 -5.16
CA LEU A 13 -5.07 15.02 -5.19
C LEU A 13 -5.58 13.59 -5.30
N ASN A 14 -4.74 12.75 -5.88
CA ASN A 14 -5.17 11.51 -6.50
C ASN A 14 -4.24 10.37 -6.11
N LEU A 15 -4.79 9.15 -6.03
CA LEU A 15 -4.13 7.88 -5.72
C LEU A 15 -2.72 7.75 -6.33
N PHE A 16 -2.50 8.22 -7.56
CA PHE A 16 -1.18 8.18 -8.20
C PHE A 16 -0.19 9.23 -7.67
N SER A 17 -0.61 10.50 -7.56
CA SER A 17 0.23 11.52 -6.91
C SER A 17 0.60 11.05 -5.50
N THR A 18 -0.38 10.54 -4.76
CA THR A 18 -0.24 9.94 -3.45
C THR A 18 0.77 8.77 -3.42
N PHE A 19 0.82 7.93 -4.45
CA PHE A 19 1.84 6.89 -4.57
C PHE A 19 3.23 7.48 -4.85
N LEU A 20 3.36 8.48 -5.72
CA LEU A 20 4.64 9.18 -5.93
C LEU A 20 5.11 9.90 -4.65
N PHE A 21 4.17 10.44 -3.89
CA PHE A 21 4.38 10.99 -2.55
C PHE A 21 4.82 9.88 -1.56
N PHE A 22 4.20 8.70 -1.60
CA PHE A 22 4.56 7.52 -0.77
C PHE A 22 5.99 7.07 -1.04
N MET A 23 6.35 6.92 -2.31
CA MET A 23 7.70 6.61 -2.75
C MET A 23 8.67 7.69 -2.27
N GLY A 24 8.30 8.98 -2.35
CA GLY A 24 9.11 10.10 -1.89
C GLY A 24 9.37 10.09 -0.38
N ILE A 25 8.37 9.74 0.41
CA ILE A 25 8.49 9.63 1.87
C ILE A 25 9.42 8.50 2.28
N LEU A 26 9.24 7.34 1.66
CA LEU A 26 10.05 6.16 1.92
C LEU A 26 11.51 6.35 1.48
N THR A 27 11.78 7.22 0.49
CA THR A 27 13.15 7.65 0.18
C THR A 27 13.77 8.53 1.28
N VAL A 28 13.01 9.32 2.04
CA VAL A 28 13.57 10.11 3.16
C VAL A 28 13.96 9.19 4.34
N ILE A 29 13.23 8.09 4.53
CA ILE A 29 13.44 7.10 5.60
C ILE A 29 14.72 6.26 5.42
N GLU A 30 15.16 6.06 4.20
CA GLU A 30 16.30 5.19 3.83
C GLU A 30 17.67 5.86 4.14
N HIS A 31 17.81 6.54 5.28
CA HIS A 31 19.06 7.20 5.71
C HIS A 31 20.09 6.24 6.35
N LYS A 32 19.83 4.93 6.36
CA LYS A 32 20.72 3.93 7.01
C LYS A 32 21.51 2.99 6.09
N SER A 33 21.34 3.03 4.76
CA SER A 33 22.04 2.09 3.88
C SER A 33 23.28 2.71 3.22
N ASN A 34 24.38 2.80 3.98
CA ASN A 34 25.73 2.84 3.42
C ASN A 34 26.27 1.42 3.34
N ALA A 35 25.69 0.59 2.46
CA ALA A 35 26.27 -0.72 2.16
C ALA A 35 27.48 -0.54 1.22
N SER A 36 28.66 -0.88 1.72
CA SER A 36 29.91 -0.96 0.94
C SER A 36 29.81 -2.08 -0.12
N PRO A 37 30.37 -1.90 -1.32
CA PRO A 37 30.12 -2.79 -2.46
C PRO A 37 31.06 -4.01 -2.50
N ALA A 38 30.60 -5.07 -3.18
CA ALA A 38 31.38 -6.14 -3.81
C ALA A 38 31.49 -7.52 -3.13
N GLN A 39 30.49 -7.94 -2.35
CA GLN A 39 30.26 -9.38 -2.14
C GLN A 39 28.84 -9.74 -2.57
N LEU A 40 28.71 -10.89 -3.26
CA LEU A 40 27.42 -11.51 -3.55
C LEU A 40 26.59 -11.50 -2.27
N PRO A 41 25.44 -10.82 -2.22
CA PRO A 41 24.64 -10.85 -1.01
C PRO A 41 24.20 -12.30 -0.75
N PRO A 42 24.24 -12.78 0.50
CA PRO A 42 23.82 -14.15 0.83
C PRO A 42 22.38 -14.39 0.36
N PRO A 43 21.98 -15.64 0.07
CA PRO A 43 20.59 -15.96 -0.26
C PRO A 43 19.66 -15.44 0.84
N ARG A 44 18.72 -14.58 0.46
CA ARG A 44 17.81 -13.89 1.38
C ARG A 44 16.47 -14.64 1.49
N GLU A 45 15.73 -14.35 2.56
CA GLU A 45 14.32 -14.72 2.69
C GLU A 45 13.52 -14.32 1.45
N LYS A 46 12.38 -14.98 1.23
CA LYS A 46 11.48 -14.67 0.10
C LYS A 46 11.13 -13.18 0.10
N ILE A 47 11.42 -12.51 -1.01
CA ILE A 47 11.14 -11.08 -1.19
C ILE A 47 9.78 -10.96 -1.87
N GLU A 48 8.88 -10.20 -1.26
CA GLU A 48 7.55 -9.90 -1.81
C GLU A 48 7.26 -8.39 -1.67
N PRO A 49 6.65 -7.76 -2.68
CA PRO A 49 6.29 -6.35 -2.58
C PRO A 49 5.12 -6.18 -1.61
N GLN A 50 5.16 -5.09 -0.84
CA GLN A 50 4.00 -4.63 -0.07
C GLN A 50 3.03 -3.88 -0.99
N VAL A 51 3.53 -3.13 -1.97
CA VAL A 51 2.72 -2.38 -2.93
C VAL A 51 3.33 -2.51 -4.32
N VAL A 52 2.48 -2.74 -5.32
CA VAL A 52 2.84 -2.66 -6.74
C VAL A 52 1.83 -1.74 -7.43
N VAL A 53 2.30 -0.77 -8.19
CA VAL A 53 1.47 0.05 -9.07
C VAL A 53 1.86 -0.25 -10.50
N HIS A 54 0.92 -0.73 -11.30
CA HIS A 54 1.10 -1.01 -12.70
C HIS A 54 0.30 -0.02 -13.53
N PHE A 55 0.95 0.62 -14.49
CA PHE A 55 0.35 1.50 -15.47
C PHE A 55 0.27 0.77 -16.79
N LYS A 56 -0.87 0.94 -17.45
CA LYS A 56 -1.08 0.40 -18.78
C LYS A 56 -0.06 0.98 -19.74
N ASP A 57 0.07 2.30 -19.79
CA ASP A 57 1.02 3.01 -20.66
C ASP A 57 1.71 4.13 -19.88
N ALA A 58 3.04 4.24 -19.98
CA ALA A 58 3.80 5.29 -19.30
C ALA A 58 3.44 6.72 -19.77
N GLU A 59 2.93 6.86 -21.00
CA GLU A 59 2.44 8.12 -21.56
C GLU A 59 1.35 8.76 -20.68
N LEU A 60 0.50 7.95 -20.05
CA LEU A 60 -0.54 8.45 -19.16
C LEU A 60 0.05 9.13 -17.92
N ILE A 61 1.19 8.61 -17.42
CA ILE A 61 1.95 9.24 -16.33
C ILE A 61 2.57 10.54 -16.82
N HIS A 62 3.22 10.54 -17.99
CA HIS A 62 3.82 11.76 -18.55
C HIS A 62 2.77 12.86 -18.74
N ASN A 63 1.62 12.52 -19.31
CA ASN A 63 0.51 13.45 -19.50
C ASN A 63 -0.01 13.97 -18.16
N PHE A 64 -0.15 13.11 -17.15
CA PHE A 64 -0.50 13.55 -15.79
C PHE A 64 0.52 14.52 -15.21
N LEU A 65 1.81 14.17 -15.21
CA LEU A 65 2.89 14.99 -14.65
C LEU A 65 3.02 16.35 -15.35
N LYS A 66 2.80 16.39 -16.66
CA LYS A 66 2.89 17.59 -17.49
C LYS A 66 1.68 18.51 -17.32
N ASN A 67 0.47 17.96 -17.35
CA ASN A 67 -0.75 18.74 -17.49
C ASN A 67 -1.44 19.02 -16.15
N ASN A 68 -1.25 18.16 -15.14
CA ASN A 68 -1.88 18.33 -13.84
C ASN A 68 -1.15 19.41 -12.99
N PRO A 69 -1.84 20.47 -12.51
CA PRO A 69 -1.21 21.53 -11.71
C PRO A 69 -0.57 21.03 -10.41
N SER A 70 -1.24 20.13 -9.68
CA SER A 70 -0.73 19.55 -8.44
C SER A 70 0.50 18.69 -8.68
N ALA A 71 0.50 17.90 -9.75
CA ALA A 71 1.66 17.12 -10.15
C ALA A 71 2.86 18.00 -10.52
N ARG A 72 2.62 19.13 -11.22
CA ARG A 72 3.67 20.12 -11.49
C ARG A 72 4.24 20.74 -10.21
N SER A 73 3.38 21.07 -9.25
CA SER A 73 3.82 21.55 -7.93
C SER A 73 4.66 20.50 -7.21
N PHE A 74 4.26 19.23 -7.25
CA PHE A 74 5.04 18.13 -6.69
C PHE A 74 6.43 18.02 -7.34
N ILE A 75 6.52 18.04 -8.68
CA ILE A 75 7.79 17.97 -9.43
C ILE A 75 8.75 19.12 -9.09
N GLN A 76 8.21 20.25 -8.62
CA GLN A 76 8.99 21.40 -8.18
C GLN A 76 9.43 21.30 -6.71
N SER A 77 8.75 20.48 -5.91
CA SER A 77 8.99 20.33 -4.46
C SER A 77 10.32 19.65 -4.13
N ASN A 78 10.79 19.85 -2.90
CA ASN A 78 11.97 19.16 -2.37
C ASN A 78 11.75 17.64 -2.20
N LEU A 79 10.50 17.21 -2.02
CA LEU A 79 10.16 15.79 -1.93
C LEU A 79 10.45 15.06 -3.25
N TYR A 80 10.07 15.69 -4.37
CA TYR A 80 10.37 15.16 -5.69
C TYR A 80 11.87 15.15 -5.98
N ARG A 81 12.62 16.18 -5.55
CA ARG A 81 14.08 16.20 -5.71
C ARG A 81 14.75 15.05 -4.96
N GLY A 82 14.35 14.78 -3.71
CA GLY A 82 14.85 13.64 -2.94
C GLY A 82 14.57 12.31 -3.63
N LEU A 83 13.35 12.14 -4.14
CA LEU A 83 12.95 10.97 -4.91
C LEU A 83 13.72 10.81 -6.22
N PHE A 84 13.88 11.91 -6.98
CA PHE A 84 14.68 11.96 -8.20
C PHE A 84 16.10 11.49 -7.92
N TYR A 85 16.75 11.99 -6.86
CA TYR A 85 18.10 11.54 -6.53
C TYR A 85 18.19 10.06 -6.20
N ARG A 86 17.14 9.37 -5.73
CA ARG A 86 17.25 7.94 -5.36
C ARG A 86 16.73 6.97 -6.42
N LEU A 87 15.88 7.46 -7.33
CA LEU A 87 15.21 6.67 -8.36
C LEU A 87 15.54 7.15 -9.79
N SER A 88 16.48 8.10 -9.97
CA SER A 88 17.01 8.54 -11.27
C SER A 88 17.90 7.45 -11.85
N PRO A 89 17.40 6.72 -12.85
CA PRO A 89 17.00 7.35 -14.12
C PRO A 89 15.48 7.44 -14.35
N ILE A 90 14.70 6.65 -13.60
CA ILE A 90 13.30 6.36 -13.88
C ILE A 90 12.42 7.61 -13.74
N PHE A 91 12.71 8.47 -12.77
CA PHE A 91 11.95 9.72 -12.56
C PHE A 91 12.44 10.90 -13.40
N GLY A 92 13.69 10.89 -13.84
CA GLY A 92 14.17 11.86 -14.83
C GLY A 92 13.48 11.68 -16.16
N MET A 93 13.35 10.43 -16.60
CA MET A 93 12.51 10.02 -17.73
C MET A 93 11.07 10.54 -17.59
N LEU A 94 10.43 10.34 -16.42
CA LEU A 94 9.02 10.71 -16.23
C LEU A 94 8.72 12.22 -16.19
N SER A 95 9.69 13.04 -15.79
CA SER A 95 9.47 14.48 -15.56
C SER A 95 10.03 15.41 -16.63
N GLY A 96 10.80 14.88 -17.58
CA GLY A 96 11.53 15.66 -18.58
C GLY A 96 12.60 16.61 -17.98
N LYS A 97 12.99 16.42 -16.71
CA LYS A 97 14.08 17.18 -16.09
C LYS A 97 15.43 16.51 -16.37
N ASN A 98 16.18 17.15 -17.26
CA ASN A 98 17.48 16.68 -17.74
C ASN A 98 18.58 16.82 -16.67
N GLY A 99 19.30 15.73 -16.37
CA GLY A 99 20.58 15.82 -15.67
C GLY A 99 21.70 16.42 -16.54
N ASP A 100 22.77 16.94 -15.93
CA ASP A 100 23.84 17.67 -16.64
C ASP A 100 24.87 16.83 -17.41
N ASN A 101 24.78 15.50 -17.37
CA ASN A 101 25.68 14.62 -18.11
C ASN A 101 25.01 14.03 -19.36
N TRP A 102 25.63 14.17 -20.54
CA TRP A 102 25.14 13.65 -21.83
C TRP A 102 24.82 12.15 -21.80
N LYS A 103 25.56 11.38 -20.99
CA LYS A 103 25.35 9.94 -20.76
C LYS A 103 24.01 9.64 -20.10
N GLY A 104 23.66 10.43 -19.07
CA GLY A 104 22.36 10.37 -18.42
C GLY A 104 21.25 10.80 -19.37
N ARG A 105 21.46 11.91 -20.09
CA ARG A 105 20.49 12.43 -21.08
C ARG A 105 20.16 11.42 -22.19
N LEU A 106 21.14 10.66 -22.67
CA LEU A 106 20.91 9.66 -23.72
C LEU A 106 20.07 8.47 -23.21
N LEU A 107 20.35 7.99 -21.99
CA LEU A 107 19.52 6.97 -21.36
C LEU A 107 18.12 7.50 -21.09
N ASP A 108 18.01 8.66 -20.43
CA ASP A 108 16.73 9.28 -20.10
C ASP A 108 15.89 9.50 -21.36
N PHE A 109 16.50 9.98 -22.45
CA PHE A 109 15.83 10.16 -23.75
C PHE A 109 15.42 8.83 -24.40
N ALA A 110 16.31 7.83 -24.42
CA ALA A 110 15.99 6.53 -25.01
C ALA A 110 14.90 5.82 -24.23
N TYR A 111 14.95 5.86 -22.90
CA TYR A 111 13.90 5.37 -22.03
C TYR A 111 12.61 6.19 -22.20
N GLU A 112 12.65 7.52 -22.29
CA GLU A 112 11.44 8.31 -22.52
C GLU A 112 10.77 7.90 -23.84
N LYS A 113 11.54 7.85 -24.94
CA LYS A 113 11.01 7.59 -26.28
C LYS A 113 10.57 6.16 -26.51
N ILE A 114 11.27 5.18 -25.93
CA ILE A 114 10.91 3.78 -26.08
C ILE A 114 9.74 3.47 -25.14
N MET A 115 9.74 3.96 -23.90
CA MET A 115 8.86 3.45 -22.86
C MET A 115 7.48 4.13 -22.78
N ASP A 116 7.25 5.24 -23.49
CA ASP A 116 5.97 5.98 -23.51
C ASP A 116 4.76 5.07 -23.72
N LYS A 117 4.84 4.08 -24.61
CA LYS A 117 3.70 3.22 -24.99
C LYS A 117 3.71 1.86 -24.30
N HIS A 118 4.57 1.68 -23.30
CA HIS A 118 4.78 0.40 -22.64
C HIS A 118 4.21 0.41 -21.23
N GLY A 119 3.92 -0.80 -20.74
CA GLY A 119 3.46 -1.00 -19.37
C GLY A 119 4.58 -0.64 -18.41
N LEU A 120 4.24 0.06 -17.33
CA LEU A 120 5.22 0.54 -16.35
C LEU A 120 4.76 0.14 -14.95
N SER A 121 5.60 -0.57 -14.22
CA SER A 121 5.34 -0.96 -12.85
C SER A 121 6.30 -0.28 -11.89
N PHE A 122 5.80 0.10 -10.73
CA PHE A 122 6.60 0.49 -9.57
C PHE A 122 6.27 -0.43 -8.42
N ALA A 123 7.27 -0.90 -7.70
CA ALA A 123 7.07 -1.78 -6.56
C ALA A 123 7.86 -1.29 -5.35
N TYR A 124 7.27 -1.51 -4.17
CA TYR A 124 7.86 -1.23 -2.87
C TYR A 124 7.97 -2.49 -2.02
N PHE A 125 9.13 -2.68 -1.40
CA PHE A 125 9.51 -3.83 -0.60
C PHE A 125 9.96 -3.37 0.80
N PRO A 126 9.22 -3.67 1.87
CA PRO A 126 9.43 -3.08 3.19
C PRO A 126 10.60 -3.72 3.98
N GLN A 127 11.58 -4.34 3.33
CA GLN A 127 12.68 -5.04 4.00
C GLN A 127 13.89 -4.12 4.21
N GLU A 128 14.33 -3.98 5.47
CA GLU A 128 15.44 -3.11 5.85
C GLU A 128 16.81 -3.54 5.30
N SER A 129 16.96 -4.82 4.94
CA SER A 129 18.22 -5.36 4.43
C SER A 129 18.52 -4.97 2.97
N LEU A 130 17.55 -4.39 2.26
CA LEU A 130 17.65 -4.05 0.85
C LEU A 130 18.56 -2.83 0.64
N ASN A 131 19.36 -2.85 -0.44
CA ASN A 131 20.13 -1.68 -0.85
C ASN A 131 19.22 -0.53 -1.26
N SER A 132 18.04 -0.87 -1.77
CA SER A 132 16.91 0.03 -1.86
C SER A 132 15.59 -0.72 -1.88
N PRO A 133 14.52 -0.23 -1.24
CA PRO A 133 13.25 -0.95 -1.16
C PRO A 133 12.39 -0.79 -2.42
N PHE A 134 12.92 -0.21 -3.49
CA PHE A 134 12.14 0.12 -4.68
C PHE A 134 12.67 -0.55 -5.93
N GLY A 135 11.75 -0.82 -6.86
CA GLY A 135 12.12 -1.15 -8.22
C GLY A 135 11.05 -0.75 -9.20
N THR A 136 11.45 -0.71 -10.47
CA THR A 136 10.54 -0.53 -11.58
C THR A 136 10.70 -1.68 -12.56
N SER A 137 9.64 -1.94 -13.31
CA SER A 137 9.71 -2.78 -14.49
C SER A 137 8.91 -2.19 -15.62
N PHE A 138 9.37 -2.45 -16.82
CA PHE A 138 8.65 -2.16 -18.02
C PHE A 138 8.30 -3.44 -18.75
N SER A 139 7.10 -3.48 -19.30
CA SER A 139 6.55 -4.67 -19.95
C SER A 139 6.12 -4.37 -21.38
N ARG A 140 5.94 -5.44 -22.16
CA ARG A 140 5.50 -5.42 -23.57
C ARG A 140 6.52 -4.82 -24.56
N LEU A 141 7.80 -4.87 -24.22
CA LEU A 141 8.87 -4.47 -25.14
C LEU A 141 8.92 -5.42 -26.34
N SER A 142 8.94 -4.86 -27.55
CA SER A 142 9.26 -5.62 -28.76
C SER A 142 10.72 -6.09 -28.73
N GLU A 143 11.05 -7.10 -29.54
CA GLU A 143 12.44 -7.60 -29.65
C GLU A 143 13.42 -6.50 -30.07
N ILE A 144 12.99 -5.56 -30.91
CA ILE A 144 13.81 -4.44 -31.37
C ILE A 144 14.06 -3.46 -30.22
N GLU A 145 13.02 -3.07 -29.49
CA GLU A 145 13.14 -2.16 -28.35
C GLU A 145 13.99 -2.77 -27.24
N TYR A 146 13.78 -4.07 -26.98
CA TYR A 146 14.60 -4.84 -26.07
C TYR A 146 16.07 -4.85 -26.49
N SER A 147 16.36 -5.10 -27.76
CA SER A 147 17.73 -5.09 -28.31
C SER A 147 18.39 -3.71 -28.18
N ILE A 148 17.64 -2.63 -28.44
CA ILE A 148 18.11 -1.25 -28.28
C ILE A 148 18.45 -0.96 -26.81
N LEU A 149 17.54 -1.29 -25.90
CA LEU A 149 17.74 -1.07 -24.46
C LEU A 149 18.89 -1.93 -23.93
N ALA A 150 18.99 -3.20 -24.32
CA ALA A 150 20.10 -4.07 -23.95
C ALA A 150 21.45 -3.55 -24.47
N SER A 151 21.47 -3.00 -25.69
CA SER A 151 22.67 -2.38 -26.27
C SER A 151 23.07 -1.11 -25.53
N LEU A 152 22.09 -0.29 -25.14
CA LEU A 152 22.31 0.87 -24.29
C LEU A 152 22.84 0.44 -22.93
N THR A 153 22.20 -0.51 -22.25
CA THR A 153 22.69 -1.09 -20.98
C THR A 153 24.14 -1.53 -21.09
N LYS A 154 24.53 -2.17 -22.20
CA LYS A 154 25.90 -2.61 -22.46
C LYS A 154 26.90 -1.44 -22.55
N ALA A 155 26.47 -0.27 -23.03
CA ALA A 155 27.28 0.94 -23.08
C ALA A 155 27.44 1.65 -21.72
N PHE A 156 26.53 1.39 -20.77
CA PHE A 156 26.53 1.97 -19.42
C PHE A 156 26.93 0.98 -18.31
N THR A 157 27.26 -0.26 -18.69
CA THR A 157 27.75 -1.27 -17.74
C THR A 157 29.17 -0.92 -17.34
N THR A 158 29.43 -0.86 -16.04
CA THR A 158 30.76 -0.63 -15.50
C THR A 158 31.34 -1.96 -15.01
N GLY A 159 32.30 -2.51 -15.75
CA GLY A 159 32.96 -3.79 -15.44
C GLY A 159 32.34 -5.02 -16.12
N THR A 160 32.83 -6.21 -15.77
CA THR A 160 32.43 -7.52 -16.34
C THR A 160 31.23 -8.19 -15.65
N SER A 161 30.56 -7.50 -14.74
CA SER A 161 29.69 -8.11 -13.73
C SER A 161 28.24 -8.28 -14.18
N SER A 162 27.97 -9.34 -14.93
CA SER A 162 26.71 -10.08 -14.86
C SER A 162 26.72 -10.95 -13.62
N ILE A 163 25.90 -10.62 -12.62
CA ILE A 163 25.74 -11.42 -11.41
C ILE A 163 24.63 -12.43 -11.66
N VAL A 164 24.91 -13.72 -11.44
CA VAL A 164 23.89 -14.77 -11.46
C VAL A 164 23.32 -14.90 -10.06
N LEU A 165 22.07 -14.46 -9.87
CA LEU A 165 21.38 -14.62 -8.60
C LEU A 165 20.56 -15.91 -8.59
N ASN A 166 20.84 -16.79 -7.64
CA ASN A 166 19.95 -17.88 -7.26
C ASN A 166 18.92 -17.34 -6.28
N SER A 167 17.68 -17.14 -6.73
CA SER A 167 16.60 -16.89 -5.80
C SER A 167 16.24 -18.19 -5.07
N SER A 168 15.51 -18.06 -3.96
CA SER A 168 14.87 -19.19 -3.25
C SER A 168 13.98 -20.06 -4.16
N GLU A 169 13.68 -19.63 -5.39
CA GLU A 169 12.85 -20.29 -6.39
C GLU A 169 13.66 -21.11 -7.43
N LYS A 170 14.89 -21.52 -7.11
CA LYS A 170 15.75 -22.42 -7.94
C LYS A 170 16.00 -21.99 -9.39
N SER A 171 15.76 -20.72 -9.74
CA SER A 171 16.05 -20.16 -11.04
C SER A 171 17.15 -19.10 -10.92
N SER A 172 18.12 -19.18 -11.83
CA SER A 172 19.18 -18.20 -11.99
C SER A 172 18.71 -17.05 -12.87
N SER A 173 18.99 -15.81 -12.48
CA SER A 173 18.79 -14.63 -13.34
C SER A 173 20.08 -13.86 -13.52
N ILE A 174 20.32 -13.40 -14.75
CA ILE A 174 21.44 -12.55 -15.11
C ILE A 174 21.07 -11.11 -14.75
N VAL A 175 21.87 -10.50 -13.88
CA VAL A 175 21.71 -9.11 -13.46
C VAL A 175 22.93 -8.30 -13.89
N SER A 176 22.71 -7.22 -14.63
CA SER A 176 23.76 -6.30 -15.07
C SER A 176 23.88 -5.10 -14.14
N SER A 177 25.11 -4.72 -13.76
CA SER A 177 25.37 -3.50 -12.98
C SER A 177 25.53 -2.28 -13.89
N LEU A 178 24.67 -1.29 -13.70
CA LEU A 178 24.71 0.00 -14.40
C LEU A 178 25.22 1.10 -13.47
N GLN A 179 25.98 2.06 -14.01
CA GLN A 179 26.31 3.30 -13.28
C GLN A 179 25.70 4.51 -14.00
N ILE A 180 24.73 5.15 -13.35
CA ILE A 180 24.01 6.30 -13.90
C ILE A 180 24.07 7.43 -12.87
N GLN A 181 24.53 8.62 -13.29
CA GLN A 181 24.67 9.80 -12.41
C GLN A 181 25.39 9.49 -11.07
N ASN A 182 26.48 8.71 -11.13
CA ASN A 182 27.27 8.25 -9.97
C ASN A 182 26.56 7.28 -9.01
N GLN A 183 25.43 6.70 -9.42
CA GLN A 183 24.69 5.69 -8.68
C GLN A 183 24.73 4.35 -9.37
N LYS A 184 24.81 3.28 -8.57
CA LYS A 184 24.79 1.91 -9.07
C LYS A 184 23.37 1.37 -9.07
N PHE A 185 22.96 0.85 -10.23
CA PHE A 185 21.69 0.17 -10.43
C PHE A 185 21.93 -1.25 -10.90
N ALA A 186 21.04 -2.13 -10.52
CA ALA A 186 20.89 -3.46 -11.04
C ALA A 186 19.78 -3.47 -12.10
N GLN A 187 20.11 -4.00 -13.26
CA GLN A 187 19.16 -4.29 -14.32
C GLN A 187 18.99 -5.79 -14.45
N ALA A 188 17.74 -6.25 -14.46
CA ALA A 188 17.40 -7.62 -14.82
C ALA A 188 16.37 -7.61 -15.95
N SER A 189 16.48 -8.58 -16.84
CA SER A 189 15.66 -8.65 -18.04
C SER A 189 15.10 -10.06 -18.21
N SER A 190 13.87 -10.17 -18.71
CA SER A 190 13.27 -11.45 -19.08
C SER A 190 12.35 -11.25 -20.29
N SER A 191 12.47 -12.08 -21.34
CA SER A 191 11.62 -12.02 -22.55
C SER A 191 11.31 -10.59 -23.06
N SER A 192 10.15 -10.04 -22.73
CA SER A 192 9.65 -8.69 -23.11
C SER A 192 9.69 -7.66 -21.97
N CYS A 193 10.50 -7.91 -20.94
CA CYS A 193 10.52 -7.13 -19.71
C CYS A 193 11.92 -6.67 -19.30
N LEU A 194 11.97 -5.44 -18.81
CA LEU A 194 13.17 -4.77 -18.35
C LEU A 194 12.92 -4.17 -16.98
N SER A 195 13.72 -4.55 -16.00
CA SER A 195 13.54 -4.14 -14.61
C SER A 195 14.78 -3.47 -14.06
N LEU A 196 14.59 -2.40 -13.29
CA LEU A 196 15.65 -1.60 -12.69
C LEU A 196 15.39 -1.41 -11.20
N SER A 197 16.44 -1.57 -10.39
CA SER A 197 16.44 -1.26 -8.95
C SER A 197 17.87 -1.01 -8.49
N ARG A 198 18.08 -0.36 -7.34
CA ARG A 198 19.42 -0.34 -6.70
C ARG A 198 19.73 -1.64 -5.96
N ASP A 199 18.72 -2.50 -5.76
CA ASP A 199 18.87 -3.85 -5.22
C ASP A 199 18.71 -4.92 -6.32
N PRO A 200 19.71 -5.81 -6.51
CA PRO A 200 19.68 -6.78 -7.59
C PRO A 200 18.62 -7.87 -7.42
N TYR A 201 18.18 -8.16 -6.19
CA TYR A 201 17.09 -9.11 -5.97
C TYR A 201 15.73 -8.53 -6.38
N ILE A 202 15.50 -7.24 -6.14
CA ILE A 202 14.27 -6.57 -6.58
C ILE A 202 14.20 -6.51 -8.10
N ALA A 203 15.30 -6.11 -8.76
CA ALA A 203 15.36 -6.10 -10.22
C ALA A 203 15.01 -7.49 -10.77
N THR A 204 15.58 -8.54 -10.20
CA THR A 204 15.30 -9.94 -10.57
C THR A 204 13.82 -10.30 -10.35
N TYR A 205 13.28 -10.04 -9.17
CA TYR A 205 11.88 -10.33 -8.84
C TYR A 205 10.93 -9.67 -9.85
N LEU A 206 11.14 -8.39 -10.13
CA LEU A 206 10.30 -7.62 -11.05
C LEU A 206 10.45 -8.08 -12.49
N SER A 207 11.64 -8.52 -12.91
CA SER A 207 11.82 -9.06 -14.26
C SER A 207 11.01 -10.34 -14.48
N ARG A 208 10.79 -11.15 -13.43
CA ARG A 208 10.03 -12.39 -13.50
C ARG A 208 8.53 -12.18 -13.29
N SER A 209 8.17 -11.23 -12.44
CA SER A 209 6.79 -10.92 -12.06
C SER A 209 6.17 -9.84 -12.94
N CYS A 210 6.79 -9.56 -14.08
CA CYS A 210 6.40 -8.52 -14.99
C CYS A 210 5.01 -8.82 -15.60
N LEU A 211 4.06 -7.90 -15.40
CA LEU A 211 2.70 -8.05 -15.90
C LEU A 211 2.61 -7.63 -17.37
N ASN A 212 2.05 -8.50 -18.20
CA ASN A 212 1.91 -8.23 -19.64
C ASN A 212 0.64 -7.44 -19.98
N GLN A 213 -0.38 -7.41 -19.12
CA GLN A 213 -1.60 -6.67 -19.39
C GLN A 213 -2.43 -6.38 -18.14
N ILE A 214 -2.96 -5.16 -18.05
CA ILE A 214 -4.04 -4.79 -17.13
C ILE A 214 -5.24 -4.27 -17.94
N GLN A 215 -6.44 -4.36 -17.34
CA GLN A 215 -7.68 -3.91 -17.97
C GLN A 215 -7.92 -2.41 -17.80
N SER A 216 -7.56 -1.85 -16.64
CA SER A 216 -7.65 -0.43 -16.32
C SER A 216 -6.44 0.35 -16.85
N ASP A 217 -6.49 1.69 -16.77
CA ASP A 217 -5.34 2.53 -17.14
C ASP A 217 -4.20 2.40 -16.11
N ALA A 218 -4.54 2.11 -14.85
CA ALA A 218 -3.60 1.68 -13.82
C ALA A 218 -4.25 0.69 -12.83
N GLU A 219 -3.44 -0.18 -12.22
CA GLU A 219 -3.82 -1.10 -11.14
C GLU A 219 -2.85 -0.93 -9.97
N ILE A 220 -3.36 -0.76 -8.75
CA ILE A 220 -2.57 -0.80 -7.52
C ILE A 220 -2.86 -2.12 -6.80
N SER A 221 -1.84 -2.93 -6.60
CA SER A 221 -1.88 -4.14 -5.78
C SER A 221 -1.24 -3.88 -4.41
N ILE A 222 -1.93 -4.22 -3.33
CA ILE A 222 -1.47 -4.08 -1.95
C ILE A 222 -1.45 -5.45 -1.28
N ASN A 223 -0.30 -5.85 -0.74
CA ASN A 223 -0.12 -7.10 -0.02
C ASN A 223 -0.32 -6.89 1.50
N LEU A 224 -1.46 -7.34 2.02
CA LEU A 224 -1.86 -7.28 3.43
C LEU A 224 -0.96 -8.10 4.36
N ASP A 225 -0.30 -9.16 3.86
CA ASP A 225 0.69 -9.90 4.65
C ASP A 225 1.86 -9.00 5.03
N GLN A 226 2.23 -8.09 4.13
CA GLN A 226 3.31 -7.15 4.32
C GLN A 226 2.84 -5.86 5.01
N LEU A 227 1.57 -5.48 4.85
CA LEU A 227 1.01 -4.28 5.48
C LEU A 227 0.66 -4.49 6.97
N MET A 228 0.10 -5.65 7.32
CA MET A 228 -0.38 -5.97 8.67
C MET A 228 0.12 -7.36 9.13
N PRO A 229 1.45 -7.57 9.22
CA PRO A 229 2.03 -8.89 9.46
C PRO A 229 1.60 -9.51 10.80
N ALA A 230 1.41 -8.68 11.84
CA ALA A 230 0.99 -9.12 13.17
C ALA A 230 -0.42 -9.75 13.19
N LEU A 231 -1.30 -9.34 12.27
CA LEU A 231 -2.68 -9.85 12.21
C LEU A 231 -2.87 -10.96 11.17
N ARG A 232 -1.79 -11.36 10.47
CA ARG A 232 -1.81 -12.35 9.39
C ARG A 232 -2.45 -13.67 9.79
N GLY A 233 -2.11 -14.19 10.96
CA GLY A 233 -2.69 -15.42 11.48
C GLY A 233 -4.20 -15.31 11.68
N ILE A 234 -4.67 -14.15 12.15
CA ILE A 234 -6.08 -13.91 12.44
C ILE A 234 -6.86 -13.81 11.12
N TYR A 235 -6.47 -12.91 10.20
CA TYR A 235 -7.32 -12.71 9.02
C TYR A 235 -7.32 -13.85 8.01
N ARG A 236 -6.21 -14.60 7.90
CA ARG A 236 -6.19 -15.79 7.04
C ARG A 236 -7.03 -16.92 7.61
N ARG A 237 -7.01 -17.10 8.94
CA ARG A 237 -7.62 -18.27 9.60
C ARG A 237 -9.10 -18.07 9.92
N PHE A 238 -9.49 -16.87 10.35
CA PHE A 238 -10.87 -16.57 10.75
C PHE A 238 -11.70 -16.00 9.62
N PHE A 239 -11.09 -15.29 8.68
CA PHE A 239 -11.83 -14.55 7.66
C PHE A 239 -11.54 -15.05 6.24
N SER A 240 -10.61 -16.01 6.08
CA SER A 240 -10.27 -16.64 4.80
C SER A 240 -9.99 -15.62 3.68
N GLN A 241 -9.34 -14.51 4.04
CA GLN A 241 -9.00 -13.43 3.12
C GLN A 241 -7.73 -13.76 2.31
N ASN A 242 -7.73 -13.43 1.02
CA ASN A 242 -6.49 -13.38 0.24
C ASN A 242 -5.66 -12.16 0.70
N SER A 243 -4.35 -12.24 0.55
CA SER A 243 -3.46 -11.17 0.99
C SER A 243 -3.34 -10.02 0.00
N ASN A 244 -3.81 -10.12 -1.25
CA ASN A 244 -3.61 -9.07 -2.25
C ASN A 244 -4.90 -8.31 -2.57
N VAL A 245 -4.96 -7.02 -2.22
CA VAL A 245 -6.03 -6.10 -2.63
C VAL A 245 -5.66 -5.43 -3.95
N LYS A 246 -6.59 -5.34 -4.89
CA LYS A 246 -6.40 -4.64 -6.17
C LYS A 246 -7.27 -3.39 -6.25
N ILE A 247 -6.71 -2.29 -6.72
CA ILE A 247 -7.42 -1.03 -6.96
C ILE A 247 -7.26 -0.69 -8.42
N ASN A 248 -8.35 -0.70 -9.17
CA ASN A 248 -8.37 -0.29 -10.56
C ASN A 248 -8.59 1.21 -10.65
N VAL A 249 -7.80 1.87 -11.51
CA VAL A 249 -7.79 3.31 -11.66
C VAL A 249 -7.87 3.67 -13.15
N ALA A 250 -8.75 4.60 -13.51
CA ALA A 250 -8.87 5.12 -14.87
C ALA A 250 -8.26 6.53 -14.96
N TYR A 251 -7.75 6.93 -16.11
CA TYR A 251 -7.24 8.28 -16.35
C TYR A 251 -8.26 9.14 -17.10
N ASP A 252 -8.84 10.12 -16.41
CA ASP A 252 -9.66 11.17 -17.00
C ASP A 252 -8.75 12.18 -17.71
N LYS A 253 -8.65 12.03 -19.05
CA LYS A 253 -7.89 12.93 -19.93
C LYS A 253 -8.44 14.37 -19.94
N THR A 254 -9.73 14.57 -19.67
CA THR A 254 -10.34 15.90 -19.69
C THR A 254 -9.97 16.71 -18.45
N LYS A 255 -9.96 16.04 -17.29
CA LYS A 255 -9.56 16.66 -16.02
C LYS A 255 -8.06 16.52 -15.73
N ASN A 256 -7.34 15.69 -16.48
CA ASN A 256 -5.98 15.26 -16.21
C ASN A 256 -5.85 14.67 -14.79
N LEU A 257 -6.76 13.77 -14.44
CA LEU A 257 -6.86 13.12 -13.13
C LEU A 257 -7.09 11.62 -13.32
N TRP A 258 -6.34 10.80 -12.61
CA TRP A 258 -6.73 9.43 -12.28
C TRP A 258 -7.97 9.37 -11.34
N GLU A 259 -8.87 8.43 -11.54
CA GLU A 259 -10.06 8.24 -10.72
C GLU A 259 -10.15 6.75 -10.33
N PRO A 260 -10.28 6.41 -9.03
CA PRO A 260 -10.43 5.02 -8.62
C PRO A 260 -11.77 4.49 -9.14
N GLN A 261 -11.74 3.39 -9.90
CA GLN A 261 -12.92 2.80 -10.51
C GLN A 261 -13.53 1.72 -9.62
N SER A 262 -12.68 0.85 -9.09
CA SER A 262 -13.11 -0.26 -8.25
C SER A 262 -11.97 -0.74 -7.37
N ILE A 263 -12.31 -1.24 -6.19
CA ILE A 263 -11.41 -2.00 -5.33
C ILE A 263 -11.91 -3.44 -5.32
N ILE A 264 -11.03 -4.35 -5.70
CA ILE A 264 -11.28 -5.79 -5.71
C ILE A 264 -10.47 -6.36 -4.57
N PHE A 265 -11.16 -6.94 -3.61
CA PHE A 265 -10.56 -7.75 -2.56
C PHE A 265 -10.80 -9.22 -2.90
N PRO A 266 -9.85 -9.92 -3.52
CA PRO A 266 -9.98 -11.35 -3.80
C PRO A 266 -10.13 -12.12 -2.48
N LEU A 267 -11.01 -13.10 -2.49
CA LEU A 267 -11.26 -13.96 -1.34
C LEU A 267 -10.64 -15.34 -1.59
N HIS A 268 -10.31 -16.07 -0.52
CA HIS A 268 -9.88 -17.46 -0.68
C HIS A 268 -11.05 -18.30 -1.21
N LYS A 269 -10.76 -19.46 -1.82
CA LYS A 269 -11.81 -20.41 -2.24
C LYS A 269 -12.74 -20.86 -1.09
N ASP A 270 -12.23 -20.75 0.14
CA ASP A 270 -12.93 -21.08 1.38
C ASP A 270 -13.49 -19.81 2.06
N ASN A 271 -13.86 -18.80 1.25
CA ASN A 271 -14.35 -17.51 1.71
C ASN A 271 -15.47 -17.65 2.74
N GLN A 272 -15.40 -16.80 3.77
CA GLN A 272 -16.40 -16.75 4.83
C GLN A 272 -17.16 -15.41 4.84
N PHE A 273 -16.81 -14.45 3.99
CA PHE A 273 -17.60 -13.22 3.91
C PHE A 273 -19.03 -13.51 3.43
N LYS A 274 -19.99 -12.87 4.11
CA LYS A 274 -21.42 -12.98 3.85
C LYS A 274 -22.03 -11.61 3.64
N LYS A 275 -23.25 -11.63 3.10
CA LYS A 275 -24.16 -10.48 3.15
C LYS A 275 -24.56 -10.21 4.59
N GLY A 276 -24.56 -8.95 4.98
CA GLY A 276 -24.97 -8.52 6.32
C GLY A 276 -24.82 -7.03 6.51
N LEU A 277 -25.41 -6.51 7.58
CA LEU A 277 -25.39 -5.08 7.89
C LEU A 277 -24.06 -4.69 8.55
N ILE A 278 -23.50 -3.56 8.14
CA ILE A 278 -22.34 -2.95 8.77
C ILE A 278 -22.80 -1.96 9.85
N PRO A 279 -22.47 -2.18 11.14
CA PRO A 279 -22.84 -1.29 12.22
C PRO A 279 -22.21 0.10 12.07
N ALA A 280 -23.02 1.16 12.23
CA ALA A 280 -22.56 2.55 12.26
C ALA A 280 -21.47 2.78 13.33
N GLY A 281 -21.57 2.04 14.44
CA GLY A 281 -20.64 2.13 15.55
C GLY A 281 -19.19 1.80 15.18
N PHE A 282 -18.91 1.09 14.08
CA PHE A 282 -17.53 0.89 13.62
C PHE A 282 -16.85 2.22 13.25
N PHE A 283 -17.57 3.18 12.68
CA PHE A 283 -17.01 4.49 12.34
C PHE A 283 -16.82 5.38 13.58
N ALA A 284 -17.66 5.22 14.60
CA ALA A 284 -17.51 5.90 15.88
C ALA A 284 -16.34 5.33 16.72
N ALA A 285 -16.14 4.00 16.67
CA ALA A 285 -15.04 3.31 17.33
C ALA A 285 -13.68 3.51 16.66
N SER A 286 -13.68 3.94 15.40
CA SER A 286 -12.47 4.18 14.62
C SER A 286 -11.96 5.60 14.86
N PRO A 287 -10.74 5.80 15.38
CA PRO A 287 -10.14 7.12 15.50
C PRO A 287 -10.11 7.88 14.17
N SER A 288 -10.17 9.20 14.21
CA SER A 288 -10.01 10.07 13.04
C SER A 288 -8.63 9.95 12.37
N SER A 289 -7.63 9.48 13.11
CA SER A 289 -6.30 9.15 12.57
C SER A 289 -6.25 7.83 11.79
N THR A 290 -7.40 7.15 11.62
CA THR A 290 -7.52 5.97 10.77
C THR A 290 -7.04 6.25 9.36
N SER A 291 -6.12 5.41 8.88
CA SER A 291 -5.56 5.43 7.53
C SER A 291 -6.24 4.40 6.62
N LEU A 292 -6.71 3.29 7.21
CA LEU A 292 -7.42 2.23 6.51
C LEU A 292 -8.51 1.68 7.43
N LEU A 293 -9.72 1.49 6.93
CA LEU A 293 -10.78 0.73 7.59
C LEU A 293 -11.49 -0.14 6.55
N LEU A 294 -11.46 -1.46 6.69
CA LEU A 294 -12.22 -2.40 5.88
C LEU A 294 -13.29 -3.04 6.77
N THR A 295 -14.53 -3.07 6.34
CA THR A 295 -15.66 -3.69 7.05
C THR A 295 -16.31 -4.74 6.18
N GLY A 296 -16.89 -5.75 6.81
CA GLY A 296 -17.69 -6.78 6.17
C GLY A 296 -18.44 -7.61 7.20
N THR A 297 -19.09 -8.70 6.77
CA THR A 297 -19.65 -9.67 7.71
C THR A 297 -19.15 -11.08 7.43
N ILE A 298 -19.02 -11.87 8.48
CA ILE A 298 -18.54 -13.26 8.48
C ILE A 298 -19.53 -14.15 9.25
N PRO A 299 -19.41 -15.49 9.25
CA PRO A 299 -20.33 -16.33 9.98
C PRO A 299 -20.00 -16.29 11.47
N ASP A 300 -21.02 -16.12 12.31
CA ASP A 300 -20.89 -15.99 13.75
C ASP A 300 -20.49 -17.35 14.36
N PRO A 301 -19.35 -17.44 15.07
CA PRO A 301 -19.03 -18.65 15.82
C PRO A 301 -20.05 -18.94 16.94
N GLN A 302 -20.93 -18.00 17.29
CA GLN A 302 -21.95 -18.04 18.36
C GLN A 302 -21.38 -18.04 19.78
N SER A 303 -20.20 -18.60 20.00
CA SER A 303 -19.43 -18.50 21.25
C SER A 303 -17.95 -18.34 20.94
N TYR A 304 -17.27 -17.58 21.81
CA TYR A 304 -15.83 -17.36 21.73
C TYR A 304 -15.04 -18.19 22.74
N SER A 305 -15.67 -19.19 23.37
CA SER A 305 -14.93 -20.14 24.21
C SER A 305 -13.89 -20.92 23.38
N PRO A 306 -12.75 -21.31 23.97
CA PRO A 306 -11.72 -22.08 23.28
C PRO A 306 -12.25 -23.32 22.56
N GLU A 307 -13.15 -24.06 23.18
CA GLU A 307 -13.76 -25.28 22.66
C GLU A 307 -14.65 -24.99 21.46
N ASN A 308 -15.49 -23.96 21.56
CA ASN A 308 -16.40 -23.60 20.48
C ASN A 308 -15.66 -23.02 19.27
N LEU A 309 -14.62 -22.21 19.51
CA LEU A 309 -13.78 -21.71 18.43
C LEU A 309 -12.96 -22.84 17.77
N ARG A 310 -12.47 -23.82 18.54
CA ARG A 310 -11.86 -25.03 17.97
C ARG A 310 -12.86 -25.81 17.11
N PHE A 311 -14.09 -25.99 17.60
CA PHE A 311 -15.16 -26.65 16.86
C PHE A 311 -15.50 -25.87 15.57
N TYR A 312 -15.77 -24.57 15.68
CA TYR A 312 -16.02 -23.67 14.55
C TYR A 312 -14.90 -23.75 13.49
N LEU A 313 -13.63 -23.73 13.92
CA LEU A 313 -12.50 -23.82 13.01
C LEU A 313 -12.35 -25.21 12.35
N SER A 314 -12.92 -26.25 12.95
CA SER A 314 -12.96 -27.61 12.38
C SER A 314 -14.10 -27.84 11.40
N GLU A 315 -15.15 -27.01 11.43
CA GLU A 315 -16.28 -27.09 10.49
C GLU A 315 -15.84 -26.78 9.05
N THR A 316 -16.52 -27.40 8.09
CA THR A 316 -16.34 -27.08 6.68
C THR A 316 -16.76 -25.62 6.42
N PRO A 317 -16.16 -24.92 5.45
CA PRO A 317 -16.59 -23.58 5.08
C PRO A 317 -18.08 -23.49 4.75
N GLN A 318 -18.64 -24.51 4.08
CA GLN A 318 -20.05 -24.58 3.71
C GLN A 318 -20.98 -24.70 4.93
N GLU A 319 -20.56 -25.40 5.98
CA GLU A 319 -21.31 -25.47 7.24
C GLU A 319 -21.28 -24.14 7.97
N ARG A 320 -20.10 -23.50 8.04
CA ARG A 320 -19.96 -22.18 8.65
C ARG A 320 -20.84 -21.15 7.98
N LEU A 321 -20.93 -21.15 6.64
CA LEU A 321 -21.78 -20.21 5.89
C LEU A 321 -23.27 -20.30 6.24
N LYS A 322 -23.74 -21.39 6.87
CA LYS A 322 -25.14 -21.51 7.36
C LYS A 322 -25.39 -20.73 8.67
N ARG A 323 -24.34 -20.33 9.38
CA ARG A 323 -24.43 -19.59 10.65
C ARG A 323 -24.92 -18.15 10.43
N PRO A 324 -25.46 -17.47 11.46
CA PRO A 324 -25.81 -16.05 11.40
C PRO A 324 -24.62 -15.19 10.97
N SER A 325 -24.87 -14.01 10.40
CA SER A 325 -23.82 -13.07 10.03
C SER A 325 -23.36 -12.25 11.25
N LEU A 326 -22.06 -12.00 11.34
CA LEU A 326 -21.40 -11.20 12.35
C LEU A 326 -20.55 -10.14 11.67
N ALA A 327 -20.76 -8.87 12.03
CA ALA A 327 -20.00 -7.77 11.46
C ALA A 327 -18.56 -7.74 11.99
N VAL A 328 -17.61 -7.41 11.13
CA VAL A 328 -16.20 -7.25 11.47
C VAL A 328 -15.61 -6.03 10.78
N ALA A 329 -14.62 -5.42 11.41
CA ALA A 329 -13.83 -4.36 10.83
C ALA A 329 -12.33 -4.57 11.07
N PHE A 330 -11.52 -4.24 10.07
CA PHE A 330 -10.07 -4.17 10.14
C PHE A 330 -9.68 -2.71 10.03
N LEU A 331 -8.87 -2.22 10.94
CA LEU A 331 -8.41 -0.84 10.87
C LEU A 331 -6.93 -0.72 11.12
N SER A 332 -6.32 0.24 10.45
CA SER A 332 -5.00 0.76 10.78
C SER A 332 -5.09 2.26 10.97
N PHE A 333 -4.48 2.75 12.04
CA PHE A 333 -4.55 4.15 12.44
C PHE A 333 -3.26 4.56 13.14
N TRP A 334 -3.01 5.85 13.19
CA TRP A 334 -1.83 6.37 13.86
C TRP A 334 -2.16 6.84 15.27
N ASP A 335 -1.36 6.41 16.22
CA ASP A 335 -1.45 6.83 17.62
C ASP A 335 -0.03 7.04 18.16
N GLU A 336 0.17 8.19 18.80
CA GLU A 336 1.48 8.60 19.37
C GLU A 336 2.69 8.35 18.44
N GLY A 337 2.55 8.65 17.14
CA GLY A 337 3.63 8.50 16.15
C GLY A 337 3.91 7.06 15.70
N SER A 338 3.04 6.11 16.06
CA SER A 338 3.16 4.69 15.70
C SER A 338 1.91 4.18 14.98
N LEU A 339 2.13 3.34 13.96
CA LEU A 339 1.03 2.72 13.21
C LEU A 339 0.45 1.58 14.05
N GLN A 340 -0.79 1.75 14.47
CA GLN A 340 -1.60 0.76 15.14
C GLN A 340 -2.40 -0.05 14.14
N SER A 341 -2.78 -1.26 14.55
CA SER A 341 -3.64 -2.15 13.78
C SER A 341 -4.60 -2.84 14.73
N ALA A 342 -5.88 -2.89 14.38
CA ALA A 342 -6.89 -3.53 15.19
C ALA A 342 -7.94 -4.23 14.34
N ILE A 343 -8.67 -5.16 14.99
CA ILE A 343 -9.87 -5.78 14.48
C ILE A 343 -11.01 -5.46 15.46
N LEU A 344 -12.15 -5.03 14.93
CA LEU A 344 -13.40 -4.88 15.67
C LEU A 344 -14.36 -6.00 15.30
N ILE A 345 -15.02 -6.57 16.30
CA ILE A 345 -16.08 -7.57 16.12
C ILE A 345 -17.39 -6.98 16.63
N GLY A 346 -18.43 -7.04 15.80
CA GLY A 346 -19.80 -6.56 16.02
C GLY A 346 -20.59 -7.33 17.07
N ARG A 347 -20.01 -7.55 18.25
CA ARG A 347 -20.60 -8.36 19.32
C ARG A 347 -20.19 -7.85 20.70
N ASP A 348 -21.09 -7.99 21.66
CA ASP A 348 -20.79 -7.90 23.08
C ASP A 348 -20.27 -9.24 23.61
N ALA A 349 -19.23 -9.22 24.45
CA ALA A 349 -18.64 -10.41 25.05
C ALA A 349 -18.51 -10.28 26.56
N THR A 350 -18.69 -11.41 27.24
CA THR A 350 -18.41 -11.51 28.67
C THR A 350 -16.89 -11.49 28.93
N LEU A 351 -16.49 -11.18 30.17
CA LEU A 351 -15.08 -11.23 30.57
C LEU A 351 -14.48 -12.64 30.38
N GLU A 352 -15.28 -13.68 30.59
CA GLU A 352 -14.88 -15.08 30.40
C GLU A 352 -14.63 -15.41 28.92
N GLU A 353 -15.48 -14.92 28.01
CA GLU A 353 -15.27 -15.07 26.57
C GLU A 353 -14.01 -14.34 26.09
N LEU A 354 -13.77 -13.12 26.58
CA LEU A 354 -12.56 -12.35 26.25
C LEU A 354 -11.29 -13.06 26.73
N GLU A 355 -11.33 -13.63 27.94
CA GLU A 355 -10.22 -14.40 28.49
C GLU A 355 -10.00 -15.71 27.73
N GLY A 356 -11.07 -16.39 27.34
CA GLY A 356 -11.02 -17.57 26.46
C GLY A 356 -10.39 -17.27 25.11
N MET A 357 -10.75 -16.14 24.49
CA MET A 357 -10.11 -15.67 23.25
C MET A 357 -8.62 -15.42 23.49
N ARG A 358 -8.27 -14.69 24.55
CA ARG A 358 -6.87 -14.42 24.92
C ARG A 358 -6.07 -15.70 25.00
N LEU A 359 -6.58 -16.71 25.71
CA LEU A 359 -5.93 -18.02 25.88
C LEU A 359 -5.72 -18.79 24.57
N LEU A 360 -6.55 -18.61 23.55
CA LEU A 360 -6.34 -19.23 22.23
C LEU A 360 -5.17 -18.64 21.45
N PHE A 361 -4.84 -17.38 21.72
CA PHE A 361 -3.73 -16.68 21.06
C PHE A 361 -2.48 -16.65 21.94
N MET A 362 -2.61 -16.87 23.25
CA MET A 362 -1.49 -17.11 24.16
C MET A 362 -0.84 -18.48 23.91
N GLY A 363 0.49 -18.52 23.92
CA GLY A 363 1.26 -19.75 23.77
C GLY A 363 1.96 -19.91 22.42
N SER A 364 1.75 -18.99 21.47
CA SER A 364 2.70 -18.80 20.39
C SER A 364 3.67 -17.69 20.79
N GLU A 365 4.99 -17.97 20.78
CA GLU A 365 6.04 -16.98 21.08
C GLU A 365 6.05 -15.76 20.13
N ARG A 366 5.10 -15.67 19.20
CA ARG A 366 5.09 -14.71 18.08
C ARG A 366 3.96 -13.69 18.10
N TYR A 367 2.93 -13.85 18.93
CA TYR A 367 1.73 -13.00 18.84
C TYR A 367 1.18 -12.65 20.24
N ASP A 368 1.68 -11.58 20.83
CA ASP A 368 1.02 -10.94 21.98
C ASP A 368 -0.12 -10.08 21.43
N VAL A 369 -1.37 -10.48 21.71
CA VAL A 369 -2.57 -9.77 21.26
C VAL A 369 -3.48 -9.51 22.46
N SER A 370 -3.93 -8.26 22.58
CA SER A 370 -4.85 -7.77 23.59
C SER A 370 -6.29 -7.83 23.07
N PHE A 371 -7.20 -8.14 23.99
CA PHE A 371 -8.64 -8.19 23.75
C PHE A 371 -9.32 -7.26 24.75
N ALA A 372 -10.29 -6.47 24.30
CA ALA A 372 -11.13 -5.70 25.20
C ALA A 372 -12.52 -5.46 24.62
N ARG A 373 -13.49 -5.29 25.50
CA ARG A 373 -14.78 -4.72 25.12
C ARG A 373 -14.62 -3.22 24.93
N ILE A 374 -15.12 -2.69 23.81
CA ILE A 374 -15.19 -1.25 23.55
C ILE A 374 -16.59 -0.85 23.12
N CYS A 375 -16.97 0.41 23.38
CA CYS A 375 -18.23 1.01 22.90
C CYS A 375 -19.50 0.22 23.28
N SER A 376 -19.46 -0.52 24.39
CA SER A 376 -20.49 -1.46 24.89
C SER A 376 -20.88 -2.63 23.98
N GLN A 377 -20.58 -2.61 22.68
CA GLN A 377 -21.14 -3.55 21.69
C GLN A 377 -20.09 -4.16 20.75
N PHE A 378 -18.80 -3.89 21.01
CA PHE A 378 -17.71 -4.41 20.19
C PHE A 378 -16.64 -5.07 21.03
N ILE A 379 -15.99 -6.07 20.42
CA ILE A 379 -14.71 -6.60 20.88
C ILE A 379 -13.62 -6.00 20.00
N ALA A 380 -12.63 -5.36 20.62
CA ALA A 380 -11.41 -4.91 19.97
C ALA A 380 -10.29 -5.93 20.18
N ILE A 381 -9.55 -6.20 19.11
CA ILE A 381 -8.38 -7.07 19.10
C ILE A 381 -7.21 -6.28 18.52
N SER A 382 -6.10 -6.19 19.23
CA SER A 382 -4.92 -5.44 18.78
C SER A 382 -3.64 -6.04 19.38
N PRO A 383 -2.50 -6.05 18.66
CA PRO A 383 -1.21 -6.39 19.26
C PRO A 383 -0.73 -5.34 20.27
N ASN A 384 -1.34 -4.15 20.30
CA ASN A 384 -0.97 -3.06 21.18
C ASN A 384 -2.17 -2.60 22.03
N PRO A 385 -2.07 -2.60 23.38
CA PRO A 385 -3.15 -2.12 24.25
C PRO A 385 -3.46 -0.63 24.08
N THR A 386 -2.49 0.22 23.71
CA THR A 386 -2.77 1.66 23.49
C THR A 386 -3.75 1.89 22.35
N ALA A 387 -3.72 1.02 21.32
CA ALA A 387 -4.67 1.06 20.23
C ALA A 387 -6.11 0.83 20.73
N ILE A 388 -6.31 -0.08 21.69
CA ILE A 388 -7.62 -0.34 22.29
C ILE A 388 -8.10 0.88 23.06
N GLU A 389 -7.20 1.50 23.84
CA GLU A 389 -7.51 2.73 24.58
C GLU A 389 -7.92 3.88 23.64
N ALA A 390 -7.20 4.08 22.54
CA ALA A 390 -7.53 5.11 21.54
C ALA A 390 -8.91 4.88 20.88
N MET A 391 -9.26 3.62 20.58
CA MET A 391 -10.59 3.27 20.07
C MET A 391 -11.69 3.51 21.12
N ASN A 392 -11.44 3.17 22.38
CA ASN A 392 -12.40 3.42 23.46
C ASN A 392 -12.62 4.93 23.70
N LYS A 393 -11.53 5.72 23.73
CA LYS A 393 -11.59 7.19 23.78
C LYS A 393 -12.36 7.78 22.60
N SER A 394 -12.26 7.18 21.41
CA SER A 394 -13.02 7.63 20.23
C SER A 394 -14.52 7.40 20.41
N CYS A 395 -14.90 6.25 20.96
CA CYS A 395 -16.30 5.96 21.27
C CYS A 395 -16.89 6.83 22.38
N GLU A 396 -16.09 7.20 23.37
CA GLU A 396 -16.49 8.10 24.45
C GLU A 396 -16.57 9.58 23.99
N GLY A 397 -16.11 9.89 22.77
CA GLY A 397 -16.04 11.25 22.23
C GLY A 397 -14.84 12.06 22.76
N SER A 398 -13.98 11.44 23.57
CA SER A 398 -12.73 12.04 24.08
C SER A 398 -11.67 12.19 22.99
N LEU A 399 -11.73 11.37 21.93
CA LEU A 399 -10.92 11.48 20.72
C LEU A 399 -11.85 11.62 19.49
N PRO A 400 -11.53 12.46 18.49
CA PRO A 400 -12.35 12.54 17.27
C PRO A 400 -12.31 11.21 16.51
N SER A 401 -13.46 10.77 16.01
CA SER A 401 -13.64 9.51 15.26
C SER A 401 -13.80 9.74 13.75
N LEU A 402 -13.84 8.65 12.97
CA LEU A 402 -14.19 8.72 11.54
C LEU A 402 -15.60 9.26 11.30
N LEU A 403 -16.51 9.05 12.24
CA LEU A 403 -17.85 9.62 12.20
C LEU A 403 -17.80 11.15 12.13
N ASN A 404 -16.92 11.76 12.93
CA ASN A 404 -16.75 13.21 12.97
C ASN A 404 -16.10 13.77 11.68
N LEU A 405 -15.26 12.98 11.00
CA LEU A 405 -14.56 13.43 9.79
C LEU A 405 -15.46 13.52 8.55
N SER A 406 -16.52 12.72 8.50
CA SER A 406 -17.19 12.43 7.23
C SER A 406 -18.67 12.03 7.38
N GLU A 407 -19.37 12.64 8.33
CA GLU A 407 -20.77 12.33 8.66
C GLU A 407 -21.67 12.16 7.41
N LYS A 408 -21.58 13.09 6.45
CA LYS A 408 -22.34 13.01 5.17
C LYS A 408 -22.00 11.78 4.33
N SER A 409 -20.74 11.38 4.25
CA SER A 409 -20.32 10.18 3.51
C SER A 409 -20.79 8.91 4.21
N ILE A 410 -20.78 8.91 5.54
CA ILE A 410 -21.26 7.80 6.37
C ILE A 410 -22.79 7.68 6.29
N GLU A 411 -23.53 8.79 6.30
CA GLU A 411 -24.97 8.79 6.03
C GLU A 411 -25.30 8.22 4.64
N LYS A 412 -24.53 8.58 3.62
CA LYS A 412 -24.67 7.99 2.27
C LYS A 412 -24.39 6.49 2.29
N LEU A 413 -23.32 6.06 2.96
CA LEU A 413 -23.00 4.64 3.14
C LEU A 413 -24.14 3.88 3.81
N HIS A 414 -24.72 4.41 4.87
CA HIS A 414 -25.87 3.80 5.53
C HIS A 414 -27.09 3.66 4.61
N LYS A 415 -27.34 4.65 3.75
CA LYS A 415 -28.41 4.58 2.75
C LYS A 415 -28.16 3.52 1.67
N LEU A 416 -26.90 3.29 1.30
CA LEU A 416 -26.51 2.28 0.33
C LEU A 416 -26.63 0.85 0.87
N ASN A 417 -26.61 0.69 2.21
CA ASN A 417 -26.66 -0.59 2.90
C ASN A 417 -25.68 -1.65 2.34
N PRO A 418 -24.37 -1.33 2.24
CA PRO A 418 -23.41 -2.21 1.59
C PRO A 418 -23.05 -3.43 2.45
N GLU A 419 -22.66 -4.51 1.80
CA GLU A 419 -22.19 -5.73 2.46
C GLU A 419 -20.74 -5.61 2.93
N ALA A 420 -19.98 -4.68 2.31
CA ALA A 420 -18.64 -4.32 2.71
C ALA A 420 -18.35 -2.84 2.41
N THR A 421 -17.56 -2.21 3.28
CA THR A 421 -17.12 -0.82 3.11
C THR A 421 -15.62 -0.72 3.34
N LEU A 422 -14.95 0.09 2.53
CA LEU A 422 -13.55 0.44 2.71
C LEU A 422 -13.40 1.96 2.81
N PHE A 423 -12.72 2.41 3.85
CA PHE A 423 -12.24 3.77 4.00
C PHE A 423 -10.72 3.79 3.87
N VAL A 424 -10.19 4.75 3.12
CA VAL A 424 -8.76 4.95 2.96
C VAL A 424 -8.43 6.43 3.09
N ASN A 425 -7.53 6.78 4.02
CA ASN A 425 -6.96 8.11 4.15
C ASN A 425 -5.46 8.06 3.90
N ILE A 426 -5.11 8.11 2.61
CA ILE A 426 -3.72 7.96 2.22
C ILE A 426 -2.91 9.21 2.56
N GLY A 427 -3.52 10.40 2.56
CA GLY A 427 -2.87 11.63 3.02
C GLY A 427 -2.36 11.52 4.45
N LYS A 428 -3.21 11.04 5.35
CA LYS A 428 -2.82 10.79 6.75
C LYS A 428 -1.72 9.74 6.84
N LEU A 429 -1.86 8.60 6.14
CA LEU A 429 -0.84 7.56 6.10
C LEU A 429 0.53 8.12 5.70
N LEU A 430 0.56 8.93 4.65
CA LEU A 430 1.77 9.56 4.13
C LEU A 430 2.37 10.54 5.12
N SER A 431 1.56 11.46 5.63
CA SER A 431 1.97 12.47 6.58
C SER A 431 2.63 11.84 7.80
N GLU A 432 2.02 10.80 8.37
CA GLU A 432 2.54 10.16 9.58
C GLU A 432 3.76 9.26 9.30
N THR A 433 3.78 8.58 8.15
CA THR A 433 4.96 7.83 7.72
C THR A 433 6.16 8.78 7.54
N TYR A 434 5.91 9.97 7.00
CA TYR A 434 6.93 11.01 6.84
C TYR A 434 7.44 11.52 8.18
N ARG A 435 6.54 11.85 9.12
CA ARG A 435 6.91 12.27 10.47
C ARG A 435 7.71 11.20 11.20
N LYS A 436 7.28 9.93 11.14
CA LYS A 436 8.02 8.80 11.71
C LYS A 436 9.43 8.69 11.10
N GLY A 437 9.53 8.87 9.78
CA GLY A 437 10.81 8.89 9.08
C GLY A 437 11.73 10.00 9.55
N LEU A 438 11.20 11.22 9.65
CA LEU A 438 11.94 12.37 10.18
C LEU A 438 12.42 12.12 11.60
N ALA A 439 11.54 11.65 12.49
CA ALA A 439 11.84 11.37 13.88
C ALA A 439 12.93 10.28 14.06
N SER A 440 13.09 9.40 13.07
CA SER A 440 14.13 8.35 13.09
C SER A 440 15.54 8.83 12.77
N LEU A 441 15.70 10.11 12.38
CA LEU A 441 16.99 10.69 12.05
C LEU A 441 17.70 11.19 13.31
N ASN A 442 19.00 10.90 13.45
CA ASN A 442 19.80 11.33 14.62
C ASN A 442 19.86 12.86 14.80
N ASN A 443 19.55 13.62 13.73
CA ASN A 443 19.38 15.08 13.73
C ASN A 443 18.09 15.42 13.00
N SER A 444 16.95 15.00 13.54
CA SER A 444 15.62 15.29 12.98
C SER A 444 15.50 16.78 12.69
N PRO A 445 15.35 17.19 11.41
CA PRO A 445 15.12 18.58 11.10
C PRO A 445 13.78 19.02 11.69
N ASP A 446 13.70 20.28 12.14
CA ASP A 446 12.49 20.86 12.72
C ASP A 446 11.30 20.66 11.78
N GLU A 447 10.20 20.07 12.28
CA GLU A 447 8.94 19.95 11.54
C GLU A 447 8.43 21.32 11.07
N GLY A 448 8.83 22.38 11.78
CA GLY A 448 8.59 23.77 11.44
C GLY A 448 9.33 24.27 10.20
N SER A 449 10.33 23.54 9.69
CA SER A 449 11.15 23.95 8.55
C SER A 449 10.32 24.04 7.25
N PRO A 450 10.61 25.01 6.37
CA PRO A 450 9.82 25.21 5.15
C PRO A 450 9.67 23.96 4.26
N PRO A 451 10.72 23.14 4.02
CA PRO A 451 10.59 21.93 3.21
C PRO A 451 9.66 20.87 3.82
N ILE A 452 9.67 20.73 5.15
CA ILE A 452 8.84 19.74 5.86
C ILE A 452 7.38 20.21 5.89
N LYS A 453 7.14 21.48 6.22
CA LYS A 453 5.80 22.09 6.15
C LYS A 453 5.20 21.98 4.75
N GLU A 454 6.00 22.21 3.71
CA GLU A 454 5.54 22.06 2.33
C GLU A 454 5.11 20.62 2.03
N ALA A 455 5.92 19.62 2.42
CA ALA A 455 5.60 18.20 2.22
C ALA A 455 4.34 17.78 3.00
N LEU A 456 4.24 18.13 4.29
CA LEU A 456 3.07 17.85 5.12
C LEU A 456 1.80 18.47 4.55
N ARG A 457 1.86 19.74 4.12
CA ARG A 457 0.74 20.41 3.45
C ARG A 457 0.31 19.70 2.16
N LEU A 458 1.25 19.16 1.38
CA LEU A 458 0.92 18.38 0.18
C LEU A 458 0.23 17.05 0.54
N PHE A 459 0.60 16.41 1.65
CA PHE A 459 -0.08 15.19 2.12
C PHE A 459 -1.49 15.48 2.65
N ASP A 460 -1.66 16.56 3.42
CA ASP A 460 -2.96 16.97 3.97
C ASP A 460 -3.98 17.35 2.88
N GLN A 461 -3.51 17.66 1.67
CA GLN A 461 -4.36 17.92 0.50
C GLN A 461 -4.90 16.65 -0.17
N ILE A 462 -4.40 15.48 0.20
CA ILE A 462 -4.87 14.20 -0.35
C ILE A 462 -6.23 13.88 0.28
N PRO A 463 -7.29 13.75 -0.52
CA PRO A 463 -8.59 13.38 0.01
C PRO A 463 -8.56 11.95 0.56
N TYR A 464 -9.42 11.72 1.56
CA TYR A 464 -9.81 10.37 1.92
C TYR A 464 -10.92 9.87 0.99
N TYR A 465 -11.07 8.56 0.90
CA TYR A 465 -12.06 7.91 0.05
C TYR A 465 -12.87 6.91 0.84
N PHE A 466 -14.16 6.85 0.53
CA PHE A 466 -15.06 5.77 0.97
C PHE A 466 -15.46 4.95 -0.24
N PHE A 467 -15.43 3.63 -0.09
CA PHE A 467 -15.86 2.67 -1.07
C PHE A 467 -16.87 1.73 -0.45
N ALA A 468 -17.89 1.37 -1.21
CA ALA A 468 -18.95 0.48 -0.78
C ALA A 468 -19.25 -0.54 -1.88
N GLY A 469 -19.69 -1.72 -1.48
CA GLY A 469 -20.16 -2.70 -2.44
C GLY A 469 -20.50 -4.05 -1.81
N ASP A 470 -20.44 -5.06 -2.66
CA ASP A 470 -21.04 -6.37 -2.42
C ASP A 470 -19.97 -7.46 -2.26
N VAL A 471 -20.32 -8.49 -1.50
CA VAL A 471 -19.55 -9.71 -1.38
C VAL A 471 -20.01 -10.70 -2.46
N GLU A 472 -19.11 -11.03 -3.35
CA GLU A 472 -19.28 -12.08 -4.37
C GLU A 472 -18.61 -13.38 -3.91
N SER A 473 -18.83 -14.49 -4.65
CA SER A 473 -18.31 -15.82 -4.28
C SER A 473 -16.78 -15.89 -4.16
N SER A 474 -16.06 -15.04 -4.90
CA SER A 474 -14.58 -15.06 -4.97
C SER A 474 -13.92 -13.72 -4.70
N SER A 475 -14.69 -12.67 -4.45
CA SER A 475 -14.20 -11.30 -4.34
C SER A 475 -15.17 -10.41 -3.58
N ILE A 476 -14.66 -9.37 -2.94
CA ILE A 476 -15.45 -8.20 -2.57
C ILE A 476 -15.18 -7.13 -3.62
N LEU A 477 -16.23 -6.63 -4.26
CA LEU A 477 -16.14 -5.57 -5.26
C LEU A 477 -16.67 -4.28 -4.65
N LEU A 478 -15.81 -3.28 -4.50
CA LEU A 478 -16.14 -1.98 -3.89
C LEU A 478 -16.00 -0.87 -4.93
N LYS A 479 -16.89 0.13 -4.87
CA LYS A 479 -16.88 1.33 -5.72
C LYS A 479 -16.92 2.60 -4.88
N GLU A 480 -16.34 3.68 -5.38
CA GLU A 480 -16.29 4.96 -4.64
C GLU A 480 -17.71 5.47 -4.35
N VAL A 481 -17.93 5.89 -3.11
CA VAL A 481 -19.18 6.53 -2.68
C VAL A 481 -19.05 8.03 -2.94
N ASN A 482 -19.64 8.48 -4.05
CA ASN A 482 -19.65 9.89 -4.46
C ASN A 482 -20.67 10.74 -3.68
#